data_AF-A0A659V5K1-F1
#
_entry.id   AF-A0A659V5K1-F1
#
_cell.length_a   1.000
_cell.length_b   1.000
_cell.length_c   1.000
_cell.angle_alpha   90.00
_cell.angle_beta   90.00
_cell.angle_gamma   90.00
#
_symmetry.space_group_name_H-M   'P 1'
#
loop_
_entity.id
_entity.type
_entity.pdbx_description
1 polymer ?
#
loop_
_entity_poly.entity_id
_entity_poly.type
_entity_poly.pdbx_seq_one_letter_code
_entity_poly.pdbx_strand_id
1 'polypeptide(L)'
;MAEMVLERFLADEAATARLGEDLAMALRPGDAIALKGDLGAGKSTLARALIRALADDAGLEVPSPTFTLVQSYETRVPVHHFDLYRLSSPDELDELGLDDALAQGAALIEWPERAGDQLPANALQVELIEQGAGRAARISGQGAAFERAARSLAMRDFLASAGWGEASRRHFVGDASARSYEIASLPGQAPRVLMNSPRLVLGPPVRDGKPYAVIAHTAQSVTAFVAIDRALLAAGVSVPLIHAQDLDQGFLLLEHLGSEGFLGGDGQPIAERYKAAAELLAMMHGKAWPDRMEAAPGVYHDVPPFDREAMLIEADLLVDWYVPMVTGEPASDALRAGYHNAWNAVLDRLEGQEYTLMLRDLHSPNIIWRAERSGLDRLGIVDVQDALIGPAAYDVASLAMDARVTVSTEIERRTVEAYVAARRSAGAFDEAGFAEAYAIMAAQRNSKILGIFVRLEKRDGKPYYLKHLPRIRDYLRRALAHPALAGLKELYMAHGLLEERSP
;
A
#
# COMPACT_ATOMS: atom_id res chain seq x y z
N MET A 1 -24.02 -16.78 -15.39
CA MET A 1 -23.74 -15.35 -15.69
C MET A 1 -23.16 -15.30 -17.10
N ALA A 2 -23.41 -14.24 -17.87
CA ALA A 2 -22.84 -14.12 -19.22
C ALA A 2 -21.31 -14.01 -19.12
N GLU A 3 -20.59 -14.78 -19.94
CA GLU A 3 -19.14 -14.68 -20.04
C GLU A 3 -18.78 -13.29 -20.58
N MET A 4 -17.97 -12.54 -19.83
CA MET A 4 -17.53 -11.22 -20.25
C MET A 4 -16.34 -11.38 -21.20
N VAL A 5 -16.34 -10.62 -22.29
CA VAL A 5 -15.29 -10.67 -23.31
C VAL A 5 -14.72 -9.28 -23.53
N LEU A 6 -13.39 -9.18 -23.49
CA LEU A 6 -12.62 -8.01 -23.90
C LEU A 6 -11.89 -8.32 -25.20
N GLU A 7 -11.80 -7.34 -26.09
CA GLU A 7 -11.04 -7.48 -27.34
C GLU A 7 -9.93 -6.43 -27.40
N ARG A 8 -8.77 -6.84 -27.92
CA ARG A 8 -7.61 -5.97 -28.17
C ARG A 8 -7.03 -6.26 -29.55
N PHE A 9 -6.82 -5.21 -30.34
CA PHE A 9 -6.07 -5.32 -31.59
C PHE A 9 -4.57 -5.20 -31.30
N LEU A 10 -3.80 -6.19 -31.75
CA LEU A 10 -2.35 -6.28 -31.61
C LEU A 10 -1.75 -6.11 -33.00
N ALA A 11 -1.24 -4.91 -33.28
CA ALA A 11 -0.74 -4.55 -34.61
C ALA A 11 0.52 -5.32 -35.01
N ASP A 12 1.35 -5.70 -34.03
CA ASP A 12 2.65 -6.34 -34.23
C ASP A 12 3.07 -7.21 -33.02
N GLU A 13 4.30 -7.73 -33.08
CA GLU A 13 4.90 -8.49 -31.98
C GLU A 13 5.07 -7.67 -30.70
N ALA A 14 5.38 -6.37 -30.81
CA ALA A 14 5.54 -5.50 -29.65
C ALA A 14 4.20 -5.28 -28.92
N ALA A 15 3.09 -5.15 -29.66
CA ALA A 15 1.75 -5.09 -29.09
C ALA A 15 1.39 -6.41 -28.36
N THR A 16 1.78 -7.56 -28.92
CA THR A 16 1.62 -8.87 -28.26
C THR A 16 2.45 -8.95 -26.98
N ALA A 17 3.68 -8.44 -27.00
CA ALA A 17 4.53 -8.40 -25.82
C ALA A 17 3.93 -7.52 -24.72
N ARG A 18 3.40 -6.34 -25.07
CA ARG A 18 2.70 -5.46 -24.11
C ARG A 18 1.47 -6.12 -23.49
N LEU A 19 0.68 -6.87 -24.26
CA LEU A 19 -0.42 -7.65 -23.69
C LEU A 19 0.10 -8.67 -22.66
N GLY A 20 1.23 -9.33 -22.94
CA GLY A 20 1.88 -10.23 -21.99
C GLY A 20 2.30 -9.53 -20.69
N GLU A 21 2.87 -8.33 -20.80
CA GLU A 21 3.20 -7.49 -19.63
C GLU A 21 1.95 -7.09 -18.83
N ASP A 22 0.88 -6.69 -19.51
CA ASP A 22 -0.37 -6.28 -18.87
C ASP A 22 -1.00 -7.46 -18.10
N LEU A 23 -1.00 -8.66 -18.68
CA LEU A 23 -1.46 -9.89 -18.01
C LEU A 23 -0.54 -10.31 -16.85
N ALA A 24 0.78 -10.14 -16.99
CA ALA A 24 1.74 -10.41 -15.92
C ALA A 24 1.47 -9.58 -14.64
N MET A 25 1.03 -8.32 -14.78
CA MET A 25 0.71 -7.48 -13.62
C MET A 25 -0.55 -7.97 -12.87
N ALA A 26 -1.48 -8.58 -13.58
CA ALA A 26 -2.74 -9.11 -13.04
C ALA A 26 -2.59 -10.49 -12.35
N LEU A 27 -1.53 -11.25 -12.70
CA LEU A 27 -1.36 -12.64 -12.29
C LEU A 27 -1.13 -12.81 -10.77
N ARG A 28 -1.73 -13.85 -10.19
CA ARG A 28 -1.57 -14.28 -8.80
C ARG A 28 -1.38 -15.81 -8.74
N PRO A 29 -0.82 -16.36 -7.64
CA PRO A 29 -0.83 -17.80 -7.41
C PRO A 29 -2.26 -18.38 -7.47
N GLY A 30 -2.41 -19.57 -8.04
CA GLY A 30 -3.68 -20.22 -8.32
C GLY A 30 -4.36 -19.83 -9.65
N ASP A 31 -3.82 -18.86 -10.40
CA ASP A 31 -4.37 -18.49 -11.69
C ASP A 31 -3.93 -19.45 -12.81
N ALA A 32 -4.85 -19.74 -13.74
CA ALA A 32 -4.55 -20.39 -15.01
C ALA A 32 -4.87 -19.43 -16.17
N ILE A 33 -3.97 -19.29 -17.13
CA ILE A 33 -4.20 -18.59 -18.39
C ILE A 33 -4.15 -19.62 -19.53
N ALA A 34 -5.25 -19.74 -20.25
CA ALA A 34 -5.41 -20.65 -21.37
C ALA A 34 -5.21 -19.89 -22.70
N LEU A 35 -4.17 -20.25 -23.45
CA LEU A 35 -3.78 -19.62 -24.69
C LEU A 35 -4.28 -20.44 -25.89
N LYS A 36 -5.31 -19.93 -26.55
CA LYS A 36 -5.93 -20.54 -27.73
C LYS A 36 -5.57 -19.78 -29.01
N GLY A 37 -5.44 -20.50 -30.12
CA GLY A 37 -5.23 -19.93 -31.43
C GLY A 37 -4.50 -20.90 -32.35
N ASP A 38 -4.53 -20.64 -33.66
CA ASP A 38 -3.92 -21.52 -34.66
C ASP A 38 -2.38 -21.60 -34.52
N LEU A 39 -1.77 -22.50 -35.29
CA LEU A 39 -0.31 -22.59 -35.37
C LEU A 39 0.25 -21.27 -35.92
N GLY A 40 1.20 -20.66 -35.20
CA GLY A 40 1.75 -19.37 -35.57
C GLY A 40 0.95 -18.15 -35.07
N ALA A 41 -0.18 -18.34 -34.39
CA ALA A 41 -1.01 -17.23 -33.87
C ALA A 41 -0.31 -16.35 -32.81
N GLY A 42 0.87 -16.74 -32.32
CA GLY A 42 1.68 -15.97 -31.38
C GLY A 42 1.52 -16.35 -29.91
N LYS A 43 0.96 -17.54 -29.61
CA LYS A 43 0.79 -18.07 -28.24
C LYS A 43 2.10 -18.06 -27.45
N SER A 44 3.15 -18.70 -27.95
CA SER A 44 4.45 -18.74 -27.28
C SER A 44 5.16 -17.38 -27.21
N THR A 45 4.85 -16.45 -28.12
CA THR A 45 5.33 -15.06 -28.05
C THR A 45 4.70 -14.32 -26.87
N LEU A 46 3.38 -14.45 -26.70
CA LEU A 46 2.65 -13.90 -25.56
C LEU A 46 3.15 -14.53 -24.24
N ALA A 47 3.30 -15.85 -24.22
CA ALA A 47 3.84 -16.60 -23.08
C ALA A 47 5.19 -16.09 -22.61
N ARG A 48 6.13 -15.99 -23.55
CA ARG A 48 7.48 -15.49 -23.32
C ARG A 48 7.47 -14.08 -22.77
N ALA A 49 6.67 -13.18 -23.34
CA ALA A 49 6.60 -11.80 -22.87
C ALA A 49 6.07 -11.70 -21.44
N LEU A 50 5.02 -12.47 -21.12
CA LEU A 50 4.44 -12.53 -19.77
C LEU A 50 5.47 -13.05 -18.75
N ILE A 51 6.14 -14.17 -19.05
CA ILE A 51 7.14 -14.78 -18.15
C ILE A 51 8.33 -13.85 -17.93
N ARG A 52 8.84 -13.21 -18.99
CA ARG A 52 9.91 -12.20 -18.90
C ARG A 52 9.52 -11.01 -18.04
N ALA A 53 8.28 -10.55 -18.15
CA ALA A 53 7.77 -9.43 -17.34
C ALA A 53 7.64 -9.81 -15.85
N LEU A 54 7.29 -11.05 -15.53
CA LEU A 54 7.25 -11.55 -14.15
C LEU A 54 8.64 -11.80 -13.56
N ALA A 55 9.59 -12.26 -14.38
CA ALA A 55 10.98 -12.46 -14.00
C ALA A 55 11.76 -11.14 -13.87
N ASP A 56 11.21 -10.04 -14.38
CA ASP A 56 11.91 -8.78 -14.62
C ASP A 56 13.23 -8.96 -15.39
N ASP A 57 13.21 -9.89 -16.36
CA ASP A 57 14.36 -10.23 -17.20
C ASP A 57 13.92 -10.32 -18.66
N ALA A 58 14.23 -9.27 -19.43
CA ALA A 58 13.92 -9.22 -20.86
C ALA A 58 14.74 -10.23 -21.71
N GLY A 59 15.88 -10.69 -21.17
CA GLY A 59 16.79 -11.63 -21.82
C GLY A 59 16.48 -13.10 -21.53
N LEU A 60 15.66 -13.39 -20.52
CA LEU A 60 15.32 -14.75 -20.10
C LEU A 60 14.87 -15.62 -21.28
N GLU A 61 15.47 -16.80 -21.41
CA GLU A 61 15.07 -17.78 -22.42
C GLU A 61 13.78 -18.47 -21.98
N VAL A 62 12.73 -18.32 -22.79
CA VAL A 62 11.43 -18.97 -22.60
C VAL A 62 11.07 -19.67 -23.91
N PRO A 63 11.62 -20.87 -24.16
CA PRO A 63 11.28 -21.68 -25.32
C PRO A 63 9.86 -22.26 -25.16
N SER A 64 9.23 -22.65 -26.27
CA SER A 64 7.96 -23.40 -26.18
C SER A 64 8.24 -24.78 -25.60
N PRO A 65 7.56 -25.21 -24.53
CA PRO A 65 7.77 -26.52 -23.90
C PRO A 65 7.14 -27.66 -24.72
N THR A 66 7.05 -27.56 -26.04
CA THR A 66 6.36 -28.54 -26.91
C THR A 66 6.88 -29.98 -26.76
N PHE A 67 8.16 -30.16 -26.40
CA PHE A 67 8.76 -31.48 -26.17
C PHE A 67 8.83 -31.88 -24.69
N THR A 68 9.00 -30.91 -23.79
CA THR A 68 9.06 -31.17 -22.35
C THR A 68 7.68 -31.17 -21.70
N LEU A 69 6.65 -30.76 -22.44
CA LEU A 69 5.26 -30.49 -22.08
C LEU A 69 5.09 -29.39 -21.01
N VAL A 70 6.01 -29.30 -20.05
CA VAL A 70 6.02 -28.29 -18.98
C VAL A 70 7.42 -27.68 -18.84
N GLN A 71 7.49 -26.38 -18.56
CA GLN A 71 8.68 -25.69 -18.05
C GLN A 71 8.29 -24.73 -16.92
N SER A 72 9.10 -24.70 -15.86
CA SER A 72 8.81 -23.92 -14.65
C SER A 72 9.81 -22.78 -14.50
N TYR A 73 9.33 -21.61 -14.08
CA TYR A 73 10.11 -20.39 -13.91
C TYR A 73 9.89 -19.81 -12.52
N GLU A 74 10.98 -19.69 -11.77
CA GLU A 74 11.02 -19.03 -10.47
C GLU A 74 11.00 -17.50 -10.69
N THR A 75 9.79 -16.93 -10.68
CA THR A 75 9.58 -15.49 -10.86
C THR A 75 8.80 -14.91 -9.67
N ARG A 76 8.41 -13.63 -9.70
CA ARG A 76 7.61 -13.01 -8.62
C ARG A 76 6.36 -13.82 -8.26
N VAL A 77 5.73 -14.43 -9.26
CA VAL A 77 4.71 -15.48 -9.10
C VAL A 77 5.28 -16.68 -9.85
N PRO A 78 5.63 -17.81 -9.19
CA PRO A 78 6.14 -18.97 -9.92
C PRO A 78 5.20 -19.31 -11.08
N VAL A 79 5.74 -19.52 -12.29
CA VAL A 79 4.92 -19.82 -13.48
C VAL A 79 5.35 -21.15 -14.07
N HIS A 80 4.35 -21.97 -14.37
CA HIS A 80 4.50 -23.24 -15.06
C HIS A 80 3.87 -23.11 -16.45
N HIS A 81 4.70 -23.16 -17.49
CA HIS A 81 4.30 -23.07 -18.88
C HIS A 81 4.05 -24.47 -19.43
N PHE A 82 2.80 -24.77 -19.74
CA PHE A 82 2.33 -26.00 -20.35
C PHE A 82 2.13 -25.80 -21.86
N ASP A 83 2.52 -26.79 -22.66
CA ASP A 83 2.17 -26.89 -24.08
C ASP A 83 1.54 -28.26 -24.33
N LEU A 84 0.21 -28.26 -24.47
CA LEU A 84 -0.58 -29.48 -24.57
C LEU A 84 -0.70 -30.00 -26.00
N TYR A 85 0.00 -29.42 -26.98
CA TYR A 85 -0.13 -29.79 -28.40
C TYR A 85 0.05 -31.29 -28.67
N ARG A 86 0.90 -31.95 -27.87
CA ARG A 86 1.24 -33.37 -27.98
C ARG A 86 0.56 -34.27 -26.95
N LEU A 87 -0.32 -33.71 -26.12
CA LEU A 87 -1.08 -34.49 -25.15
C LEU A 87 -2.01 -35.46 -25.89
N SER A 88 -1.92 -36.75 -25.58
CA SER A 88 -2.68 -37.77 -26.31
C SER A 88 -4.09 -37.97 -25.74
N SER A 89 -4.25 -37.74 -24.44
CA SER A 89 -5.53 -37.78 -23.74
C SER A 89 -5.62 -36.68 -22.66
N PRO A 90 -6.82 -36.14 -22.36
CA PRO A 90 -7.00 -35.16 -21.28
C PRO A 90 -6.47 -35.65 -19.93
N ASP A 91 -6.61 -36.95 -19.63
CA ASP A 91 -6.23 -37.57 -18.35
C ASP A 91 -4.72 -37.48 -18.05
N GLU A 92 -3.88 -37.27 -19.07
CA GLU A 92 -2.43 -37.06 -18.90
C GLU A 92 -2.11 -35.70 -18.24
N LEU A 93 -3.03 -34.74 -18.24
CA LEU A 93 -2.78 -33.41 -17.67
C LEU A 93 -2.61 -33.46 -16.15
N ASP A 94 -3.35 -34.33 -15.47
CA ASP A 94 -3.19 -34.61 -14.04
C ASP A 94 -1.78 -35.15 -13.74
N GLU A 95 -1.26 -36.05 -14.59
CA GLU A 95 0.10 -36.61 -14.46
C GLU A 95 1.19 -35.54 -14.68
N LEU A 96 0.91 -34.50 -15.48
CA LEU A 96 1.79 -33.35 -15.65
C LEU A 96 1.80 -32.40 -14.44
N GLY A 97 0.94 -32.62 -13.45
CA GLY A 97 0.94 -31.90 -12.17
C GLY A 97 0.35 -30.49 -12.26
N LEU A 98 -0.74 -30.29 -13.01
CA LEU A 98 -1.39 -28.98 -13.10
C LEU A 98 -1.87 -28.46 -11.74
N ASP A 99 -2.45 -29.33 -10.91
CA ASP A 99 -2.92 -28.96 -9.56
C ASP A 99 -1.76 -28.50 -8.66
N ASP A 100 -0.63 -29.22 -8.71
CA ASP A 100 0.58 -28.85 -7.96
C ASP A 100 1.16 -27.51 -8.46
N ALA A 101 1.15 -27.29 -9.77
CA ALA A 101 1.58 -26.04 -10.39
C ALA A 101 0.71 -24.85 -9.94
N LEU A 102 -0.61 -25.02 -9.87
CA LEU A 102 -1.54 -23.99 -9.40
C LEU A 102 -1.44 -23.76 -7.89
N ALA A 103 -1.11 -24.79 -7.11
CA ALA A 103 -0.87 -24.65 -5.67
C ALA A 103 0.44 -23.88 -5.37
N GLN A 104 1.47 -24.03 -6.21
CA GLN A 104 2.78 -23.40 -6.03
C GLN A 104 2.89 -22.02 -6.71
N GLY A 105 2.11 -21.78 -7.76
CA GLY A 105 2.26 -20.65 -8.64
C GLY A 105 1.06 -20.45 -9.56
N ALA A 106 1.33 -20.12 -10.82
CA ALA A 106 0.32 -19.95 -11.85
C ALA A 106 0.63 -20.82 -13.07
N ALA A 107 -0.39 -21.20 -13.82
CA ALA A 107 -0.24 -22.01 -15.03
C ALA A 107 -0.50 -21.18 -16.29
N LEU A 108 0.38 -21.32 -17.29
CA LEU A 108 0.16 -20.80 -18.62
C LEU A 108 0.04 -21.98 -19.59
N ILE A 109 -1.11 -22.14 -20.22
CA ILE A 109 -1.47 -23.38 -20.91
C ILE A 109 -1.70 -23.08 -22.39
N GLU A 110 -0.78 -23.50 -23.25
CA GLU A 110 -0.99 -23.49 -24.69
C GLU A 110 -1.79 -24.73 -25.14
N TRP A 111 -2.63 -24.54 -26.16
CA TRP A 111 -3.53 -25.57 -26.70
C TRP A 111 -4.53 -26.12 -25.64
N PRO A 112 -5.25 -25.24 -24.93
CA PRO A 112 -6.16 -25.63 -23.85
C PRO A 112 -7.28 -26.58 -24.30
N GLU A 113 -7.62 -26.61 -25.60
CA GLU A 113 -8.60 -27.56 -26.16
C GLU A 113 -8.22 -29.03 -25.97
N ARG A 114 -6.94 -29.32 -25.71
CA ARG A 114 -6.46 -30.68 -25.42
C ARG A 114 -6.73 -31.12 -23.98
N ALA A 115 -6.98 -30.19 -23.08
CA ALA A 115 -7.29 -30.46 -21.67
C ALA A 115 -8.74 -30.92 -21.43
N GLY A 116 -9.65 -30.73 -22.40
CA GLY A 116 -11.06 -31.08 -22.24
C GLY A 116 -11.67 -30.48 -20.97
N ASP A 117 -12.37 -31.30 -20.19
CA ASP A 117 -13.02 -30.90 -18.93
C ASP A 117 -12.05 -30.76 -17.75
N GLN A 118 -10.76 -31.07 -17.92
CA GLN A 118 -9.73 -30.90 -16.89
C GLN A 118 -9.20 -29.47 -16.80
N LEU A 119 -9.52 -28.61 -17.77
CA LEU A 119 -9.11 -27.21 -17.70
C LEU A 119 -9.82 -26.51 -16.54
N PRO A 120 -9.11 -25.72 -15.70
CA PRO A 120 -9.74 -25.01 -14.60
C PRO A 120 -10.89 -24.12 -15.08
N ALA A 121 -12.07 -24.26 -14.47
CA ALA A 121 -13.28 -23.53 -14.89
C ALA A 121 -13.15 -21.99 -14.75
N ASN A 122 -12.23 -21.53 -13.91
CA ASN A 122 -11.89 -20.13 -13.70
C ASN A 122 -10.66 -19.66 -14.51
N ALA A 123 -10.16 -20.48 -15.45
CA ALA A 123 -9.04 -20.10 -16.31
C ALA A 123 -9.40 -18.88 -17.16
N LEU A 124 -8.47 -17.92 -17.24
CA LEU A 124 -8.56 -16.79 -18.15
C LEU A 124 -8.24 -17.27 -19.57
N GLN A 125 -9.24 -17.21 -20.45
CA GLN A 125 -9.08 -17.59 -21.85
C GLN A 125 -8.52 -16.40 -22.63
N VAL A 126 -7.47 -16.64 -23.42
CA VAL A 126 -6.91 -15.68 -24.37
C VAL A 126 -6.85 -16.36 -25.74
N GLU A 127 -7.78 -15.97 -26.62
CA GLU A 127 -7.84 -16.44 -28.00
C GLU A 127 -7.16 -15.42 -28.93
N LEU A 128 -6.13 -15.86 -29.65
CA LEU A 128 -5.41 -15.07 -30.66
C LEU A 128 -5.90 -15.45 -32.05
N ILE A 129 -6.45 -14.47 -32.77
CA ILE A 129 -7.06 -14.62 -34.09
C ILE A 129 -6.35 -13.70 -35.08
N GLU A 130 -5.90 -14.22 -36.23
CA GLU A 130 -5.32 -13.38 -37.28
C GLU A 130 -6.31 -12.33 -37.77
N GLN A 131 -5.86 -11.06 -37.86
CA GLN A 131 -6.70 -9.96 -38.31
C GLN A 131 -5.87 -8.95 -39.10
N GLY A 132 -5.97 -9.01 -40.43
CA GLY A 132 -5.22 -8.12 -41.32
C GLY A 132 -3.71 -8.34 -41.19
N ALA A 133 -2.96 -7.26 -40.93
CA ALA A 133 -1.52 -7.32 -40.70
C ALA A 133 -1.14 -7.65 -39.23
N GLY A 134 -2.12 -7.72 -38.34
CA GLY A 134 -1.95 -8.00 -36.92
C GLY A 134 -2.83 -9.16 -36.45
N ARG A 135 -3.25 -9.12 -35.19
CA ARG A 135 -4.12 -10.12 -34.58
C ARG A 135 -5.09 -9.50 -33.57
N ALA A 136 -6.27 -10.07 -33.43
CA ALA A 136 -7.16 -9.78 -32.31
C ALA A 136 -6.88 -10.75 -31.17
N ALA A 137 -6.74 -10.22 -29.95
CA ALA A 137 -6.77 -10.98 -28.73
C ALA A 137 -8.16 -10.83 -28.09
N ARG A 138 -8.89 -11.94 -28.00
CA ARG A 138 -10.15 -12.04 -27.24
C ARG A 138 -9.86 -12.65 -25.90
N ILE A 139 -10.19 -11.91 -24.85
CA ILE A 139 -9.89 -12.26 -23.47
C ILE A 139 -11.23 -12.48 -22.78
N SER A 140 -11.47 -13.69 -22.30
CA SER A 140 -12.73 -14.06 -21.67
C SER A 140 -12.51 -14.89 -20.41
N GLY A 141 -13.51 -14.91 -19.54
CA GLY A 141 -13.45 -15.62 -18.28
C GLY A 141 -14.42 -15.06 -17.26
N GLN A 142 -14.33 -15.57 -16.04
CA GLN A 142 -15.16 -15.15 -14.92
C GLN A 142 -14.33 -15.07 -13.64
N GLY A 143 -14.82 -14.31 -12.66
CA GLY A 143 -14.21 -14.20 -11.35
C GLY A 143 -12.94 -13.35 -11.31
N ALA A 144 -12.19 -13.51 -10.21
CA ALA A 144 -11.16 -12.55 -9.82
C ALA A 144 -9.99 -12.46 -10.81
N ALA A 145 -9.62 -13.54 -11.50
CA ALA A 145 -8.54 -13.51 -12.51
C ALA A 145 -8.91 -12.61 -13.70
N PHE A 146 -10.13 -12.76 -14.23
CA PHE A 146 -10.65 -11.91 -15.30
C PHE A 146 -10.79 -10.45 -14.86
N GLU A 147 -11.33 -10.19 -13.67
CA GLU A 147 -11.45 -8.82 -13.13
C GLU A 147 -10.09 -8.12 -12.99
N ARG A 148 -9.06 -8.83 -12.52
CA ARG A 148 -7.69 -8.29 -12.45
C ARG A 148 -7.10 -8.03 -13.83
N ALA A 149 -7.30 -8.94 -14.79
CA ALA A 149 -6.85 -8.76 -16.17
C ALA A 149 -7.54 -7.56 -16.82
N ALA A 150 -8.86 -7.46 -16.70
CA ALA A 150 -9.65 -6.33 -17.18
C ALA A 150 -9.16 -5.00 -16.59
N ARG A 151 -8.90 -4.97 -15.28
CA ARG A 151 -8.35 -3.78 -14.60
C ARG A 151 -6.96 -3.41 -15.11
N SER A 152 -6.08 -4.39 -15.33
CA SER A 152 -4.75 -4.14 -15.89
C SER A 152 -4.80 -3.61 -17.33
N LEU A 153 -5.76 -4.06 -18.14
CA LEU A 153 -5.98 -3.52 -19.48
C LEU A 153 -6.58 -2.11 -19.45
N ALA A 154 -7.46 -1.81 -18.50
CA ALA A 154 -7.95 -0.44 -18.29
C ALA A 154 -6.81 0.52 -17.89
N MET A 155 -5.82 0.05 -17.12
CA MET A 155 -4.61 0.81 -16.83
C MET A 155 -3.76 1.07 -18.08
N ARG A 156 -3.68 0.12 -19.01
CA ARG A 156 -3.05 0.32 -20.33
C ARG A 156 -3.78 1.38 -21.14
N ASP A 157 -5.10 1.36 -21.16
CA ASP A 157 -5.91 2.37 -21.85
C ASP A 157 -5.71 3.76 -21.23
N PHE A 158 -5.65 3.84 -19.90
CA PHE A 158 -5.31 5.06 -19.17
C PHE A 158 -3.91 5.58 -19.56
N LEU A 159 -2.89 4.73 -19.56
CA LEU A 159 -1.56 5.11 -20.04
C LEU A 159 -1.60 5.62 -21.48
N ALA A 160 -2.33 4.95 -22.38
CA ALA A 160 -2.49 5.39 -23.77
C ALA A 160 -3.11 6.79 -23.86
N SER A 161 -4.15 7.08 -23.07
CA SER A 161 -4.76 8.41 -23.00
C SER A 161 -3.79 9.50 -22.51
N ALA A 162 -2.81 9.12 -21.69
CA ALA A 162 -1.76 10.01 -21.18
C ALA A 162 -0.53 10.11 -22.10
N GLY A 163 -0.52 9.44 -23.26
CA GLY A 163 0.65 9.38 -24.16
C GLY A 163 1.73 8.38 -23.73
N TRP A 164 1.41 7.48 -22.81
CA TRP A 164 2.27 6.43 -22.26
C TRP A 164 1.84 5.01 -22.69
N GLY A 165 1.00 4.89 -23.72
CA GLY A 165 0.42 3.61 -24.15
C GLY A 165 1.45 2.54 -24.54
N GLU A 166 2.63 2.96 -24.98
CA GLU A 166 3.74 2.07 -25.36
C GLU A 166 4.72 1.78 -24.21
N ALA A 167 4.46 2.30 -23.00
CA ALA A 167 5.36 2.12 -21.86
C ALA A 167 5.44 0.66 -21.43
N SER A 168 6.63 0.19 -21.10
CA SER A 168 6.78 -1.09 -20.40
C SER A 168 6.33 -0.93 -18.95
N ARG A 169 5.71 -1.98 -18.39
CA ARG A 169 5.20 -1.98 -17.01
C ARG A 169 5.92 -3.04 -16.19
N ARG A 170 6.40 -2.66 -15.00
CA ARG A 170 7.02 -3.58 -14.04
C ARG A 170 6.42 -3.41 -12.66
N HIS A 171 6.33 -4.50 -11.92
CA HIS A 171 5.92 -4.43 -10.52
C HIS A 171 6.93 -3.59 -9.73
N PHE A 172 6.47 -2.67 -8.90
CA PHE A 172 7.36 -1.83 -8.09
C PHE A 172 7.32 -2.22 -6.62
N VAL A 173 6.22 -1.86 -5.95
CA VAL A 173 6.01 -2.11 -4.53
C VAL A 173 4.52 -2.41 -4.31
N GLY A 174 4.24 -3.39 -3.46
CA GLY A 174 2.91 -3.62 -2.88
C GLY A 174 2.94 -3.36 -1.39
N ASP A 175 1.98 -2.60 -0.88
CA ASP A 175 1.78 -2.44 0.56
C ASP A 175 0.71 -3.43 1.07
N ALA A 176 0.30 -3.27 2.33
CA ALA A 176 -0.72 -4.10 2.94
C ALA A 176 -2.17 -3.76 2.47
N SER A 177 -2.34 -2.74 1.61
CA SER A 177 -3.63 -2.22 1.16
C SER A 177 -4.05 -2.84 -0.18
N ALA A 178 -5.21 -2.40 -0.69
CA ALA A 178 -5.68 -2.77 -2.03
C ALA A 178 -4.97 -1.99 -3.16
N ARG A 179 -4.09 -1.05 -2.81
CA ARG A 179 -3.34 -0.23 -3.77
C ARG A 179 -2.14 -1.00 -4.32
N SER A 180 -1.83 -0.79 -5.58
CA SER A 180 -0.65 -1.35 -6.21
C SER A 180 0.10 -0.30 -7.02
N TYR A 181 1.42 -0.40 -7.01
CA TYR A 181 2.31 0.50 -7.74
C TYR A 181 3.13 -0.28 -8.76
N GLU A 182 3.25 0.30 -9.95
CA GLU A 182 4.03 -0.22 -11.06
C GLU A 182 4.96 0.87 -11.58
N ILE A 183 6.12 0.49 -12.09
CA ILE A 183 6.97 1.40 -12.86
C ILE A 183 6.55 1.34 -14.32
N ALA A 184 6.19 2.50 -14.88
CA ALA A 184 5.99 2.70 -16.31
C ALA A 184 7.24 3.36 -16.91
N SER A 185 7.82 2.72 -17.93
CA SER A 185 9.06 3.19 -18.57
C SER A 185 8.88 3.39 -20.07
N LEU A 186 9.37 4.53 -20.57
CA LEU A 186 9.46 4.84 -22.01
C LEU A 186 10.91 5.17 -22.38
N PRO A 187 11.43 4.68 -23.52
CA PRO A 187 12.76 5.05 -24.00
C PRO A 187 12.94 6.57 -24.08
N GLY A 188 14.03 7.07 -23.50
CA GLY A 188 14.36 8.50 -23.51
C GLY A 188 13.55 9.37 -22.54
N GLN A 189 12.68 8.79 -21.71
CA GLN A 189 11.94 9.51 -20.66
C GLN A 189 12.31 8.99 -19.27
N ALA A 190 12.20 9.85 -18.26
CA ALA A 190 12.33 9.41 -16.87
C ALA A 190 11.16 8.47 -16.51
N PRO A 191 11.39 7.41 -15.72
CA PRO A 191 10.34 6.49 -15.32
C PRO A 191 9.24 7.19 -14.50
N ARG A 192 8.03 6.63 -14.54
CA ARG A 192 6.87 7.10 -13.79
C ARG A 192 6.33 5.98 -12.91
N VAL A 193 5.66 6.36 -11.83
CA VAL A 193 4.92 5.42 -10.98
C VAL A 193 3.47 5.41 -11.42
N LEU A 194 3.00 4.27 -11.92
CA LEU A 194 1.60 4.04 -12.20
C LEU A 194 0.94 3.48 -10.93
N MET A 195 0.05 4.27 -10.36
CA MET A 195 -0.72 3.91 -9.16
C MET A 195 -2.09 3.39 -9.57
N ASN A 196 -2.44 2.24 -9.00
CA ASN A 196 -3.76 1.66 -9.06
C ASN A 196 -4.36 1.62 -7.65
N SER A 197 -5.39 2.42 -7.42
CA SER A 197 -6.05 2.56 -6.13
C SER A 197 -7.57 2.56 -6.31
N PRO A 198 -8.20 1.37 -6.41
CA PRO A 198 -9.65 1.27 -6.51
C PRO A 198 -10.34 1.93 -5.31
N ARG A 199 -11.63 2.24 -5.46
CA ARG A 199 -12.45 2.71 -4.33
C ARG A 199 -12.41 1.70 -3.19
N LEU A 200 -12.27 2.20 -1.97
CA LEU A 200 -12.24 1.37 -0.78
C LEU A 200 -13.58 0.63 -0.64
N VAL A 201 -13.52 -0.70 -0.55
CA VAL A 201 -14.69 -1.51 -0.19
C VAL A 201 -14.82 -1.47 1.33
N LEU A 202 -15.94 -0.93 1.81
CA LEU A 202 -16.19 -0.82 3.25
C LEU A 202 -16.47 -2.19 3.86
N GLY A 203 -15.80 -2.47 4.98
CA GLY A 203 -16.07 -3.65 5.78
C GLY A 203 -17.41 -3.59 6.54
N PRO A 204 -17.75 -4.62 7.30
CA PRO A 204 -18.96 -4.62 8.11
C PRO A 204 -18.93 -3.50 9.17
N PRO A 205 -20.11 -3.06 9.66
CA PRO A 205 -20.21 -2.16 10.80
C PRO A 205 -19.49 -2.70 12.04
N VAL A 206 -18.78 -1.83 12.74
CA VAL A 206 -18.06 -2.17 13.99
C VAL A 206 -18.55 -1.38 15.20
N ARG A 207 -19.17 -0.20 14.98
CA ARG A 207 -19.74 0.66 16.03
C ARG A 207 -20.84 1.55 15.44
N ASP A 208 -21.97 1.64 16.12
CA ASP A 208 -23.11 2.51 15.75
C ASP A 208 -23.54 2.39 14.27
N GLY A 209 -23.49 1.18 13.71
CA GLY A 209 -23.81 0.93 12.31
C GLY A 209 -22.76 1.40 11.29
N LYS A 210 -21.64 1.97 11.74
CA LYS A 210 -20.56 2.47 10.88
C LYS A 210 -19.40 1.46 10.76
N PRO A 211 -18.83 1.27 9.55
CA PRO A 211 -17.57 0.57 9.35
C PRO A 211 -16.37 1.30 9.96
N TYR A 212 -15.31 0.57 10.31
CA TYR A 212 -14.07 1.15 10.88
C TYR A 212 -13.51 2.29 10.02
N ALA A 213 -13.44 2.11 8.69
CA ALA A 213 -12.89 3.10 7.77
C ALA A 213 -13.66 4.43 7.75
N VAL A 214 -14.96 4.41 8.08
CA VAL A 214 -15.78 5.62 8.18
C VAL A 214 -15.48 6.36 9.47
N ILE A 215 -15.37 5.64 10.59
CA ILE A 215 -15.09 6.24 11.91
C ILE A 215 -13.66 6.78 11.97
N ALA A 216 -12.71 6.01 11.42
CA ALA A 216 -11.31 6.39 11.36
C ALA A 216 -11.01 7.36 10.20
N HIS A 217 -12.01 7.81 9.44
CA HIS A 217 -11.84 8.72 8.31
C HIS A 217 -10.76 8.27 7.31
N THR A 218 -10.70 6.97 7.02
CA THR A 218 -9.76 6.41 6.03
C THR A 218 -10.14 6.87 4.62
N ALA A 219 -9.14 7.22 3.82
CA ALA A 219 -9.34 7.65 2.45
C ALA A 219 -10.06 6.58 1.62
N GLN A 220 -11.17 6.96 0.98
CA GLN A 220 -12.02 6.02 0.23
C GLN A 220 -11.75 6.02 -1.28
N SER A 221 -11.04 7.03 -1.80
CA SER A 221 -10.70 7.14 -3.22
C SER A 221 -9.42 7.96 -3.41
N VAL A 222 -8.85 7.90 -4.62
CA VAL A 222 -7.70 8.70 -5.03
C VAL A 222 -7.96 10.21 -4.98
N THR A 223 -9.21 10.65 -4.93
CA THR A 223 -9.56 12.08 -4.81
C THR A 223 -8.88 12.71 -3.59
N ALA A 224 -8.84 12.00 -2.46
CA ALA A 224 -8.15 12.47 -1.26
C ALA A 224 -6.64 12.62 -1.51
N PHE A 225 -6.01 11.61 -2.11
CA PHE A 225 -4.60 11.66 -2.50
C PHE A 225 -4.30 12.90 -3.35
N VAL A 226 -5.03 13.09 -4.45
CA VAL A 226 -4.77 14.17 -5.41
C VAL A 226 -4.95 15.56 -4.78
N ALA A 227 -5.99 15.73 -3.95
CA ALA A 227 -6.25 17.00 -3.29
C ALA A 227 -5.15 17.36 -2.28
N ILE A 228 -4.77 16.41 -1.41
CA ILE A 228 -3.73 16.62 -0.41
C ILE A 228 -2.37 16.82 -1.10
N ASP A 229 -2.01 15.97 -2.06
CA ASP A 229 -0.75 16.06 -2.81
C ASP A 229 -0.57 17.44 -3.45
N ARG A 230 -1.58 17.95 -4.16
CA ARG A 230 -1.52 19.28 -4.77
C ARG A 230 -1.39 20.41 -3.74
N ALA A 231 -2.09 20.30 -2.61
CA ALA A 231 -1.98 21.29 -1.54
C ALA A 231 -0.57 21.28 -0.92
N LEU A 232 0.00 20.10 -0.67
CA LEU A 232 1.36 19.93 -0.17
C LEU A 232 2.40 20.48 -1.16
N LEU A 233 2.25 20.17 -2.44
CA LEU A 233 3.12 20.69 -3.50
C LEU A 233 3.06 22.22 -3.57
N ALA A 234 1.87 22.80 -3.56
CA ALA A 234 1.69 24.26 -3.55
C ALA A 234 2.27 24.93 -2.30
N ALA A 235 2.35 24.20 -1.18
CA ALA A 235 2.97 24.65 0.06
C ALA A 235 4.51 24.51 0.07
N GLY A 236 5.11 23.90 -0.96
CA GLY A 236 6.55 23.68 -1.08
C GLY A 236 7.05 22.36 -0.49
N VAL A 237 6.16 21.39 -0.27
CA VAL A 237 6.54 20.02 0.12
C VAL A 237 6.88 19.23 -1.14
N SER A 238 7.97 18.47 -1.12
CA SER A 238 8.35 17.58 -2.21
C SER A 238 7.47 16.32 -2.19
N VAL A 239 6.37 16.34 -2.94
CA VAL A 239 5.45 15.22 -3.19
C VAL A 239 5.47 14.86 -4.70
N PRO A 240 5.03 13.67 -5.13
CA PRO A 240 5.17 13.27 -6.52
C PRO A 240 4.27 14.11 -7.44
N LEU A 241 4.84 14.69 -8.51
CA LEU A 241 4.01 15.36 -9.52
C LEU A 241 3.01 14.38 -10.16
N ILE A 242 1.75 14.81 -10.27
CA ILE A 242 0.69 14.04 -10.93
C ILE A 242 0.65 14.41 -12.41
N HIS A 243 1.10 13.50 -13.28
CA HIS A 243 1.14 13.70 -14.73
C HIS A 243 -0.19 13.43 -15.42
N ALA A 244 -0.94 12.43 -14.93
CA ALA A 244 -2.27 12.10 -15.41
C ALA A 244 -3.10 11.48 -14.27
N GLN A 245 -4.42 11.59 -14.37
CA GLN A 245 -5.34 11.03 -13.38
C GLN A 245 -6.65 10.56 -14.02
N ASP A 246 -7.18 9.46 -13.51
CA ASP A 246 -8.54 8.99 -13.68
C ASP A 246 -9.12 8.75 -12.29
N LEU A 247 -9.88 9.73 -11.78
CA LEU A 247 -10.42 9.70 -10.42
C LEU A 247 -11.53 8.65 -10.25
N ASP A 248 -12.24 8.32 -11.32
CA ASP A 248 -13.37 7.39 -11.27
C ASP A 248 -12.87 5.96 -11.16
N GLN A 249 -11.87 5.59 -11.97
CA GLN A 249 -11.25 4.27 -11.92
C GLN A 249 -10.18 4.13 -10.84
N GLY A 250 -9.64 5.25 -10.35
CA GLY A 250 -8.60 5.27 -9.33
C GLY A 250 -7.20 5.03 -9.87
N PHE A 251 -6.88 5.61 -11.03
CA PHE A 251 -5.55 5.51 -11.64
C PHE A 251 -4.83 6.84 -11.61
N LEU A 252 -3.55 6.84 -11.23
CA LEU A 252 -2.69 8.02 -11.31
C LEU A 252 -1.37 7.65 -11.98
N LEU A 253 -0.84 8.57 -12.80
CA LEU A 253 0.53 8.49 -13.32
C LEU A 253 1.37 9.56 -12.61
N LEU A 254 2.30 9.12 -11.79
CA LEU A 254 3.03 9.95 -10.82
C LEU A 254 4.51 10.05 -11.18
N GLU A 255 5.16 11.12 -10.72
CA GLU A 255 6.62 11.24 -10.72
C GLU A 255 7.25 10.11 -9.90
N HIS A 256 8.33 9.55 -10.42
CA HIS A 256 9.20 8.68 -9.64
C HIS A 256 10.19 9.52 -8.82
N LEU A 257 9.89 9.77 -7.55
CA LEU A 257 10.71 10.63 -6.66
C LEU A 257 12.11 10.09 -6.35
N GLY A 258 12.35 8.80 -6.57
CA GLY A 258 13.61 8.11 -6.29
C GLY A 258 13.38 6.76 -5.63
N SER A 259 14.44 5.98 -5.46
CA SER A 259 14.40 4.64 -4.85
C SER A 259 15.23 4.55 -3.57
N GLU A 260 15.91 5.63 -3.17
CA GLU A 260 16.70 5.64 -1.94
C GLU A 260 15.78 5.78 -0.71
N GLY A 261 15.83 4.79 0.18
CA GLY A 261 15.05 4.80 1.41
C GLY A 261 15.55 5.83 2.41
N PHE A 262 14.67 6.22 3.35
CA PHE A 262 15.01 7.18 4.41
C PHE A 262 16.03 6.67 5.42
N LEU A 263 16.10 5.35 5.66
CA LEU A 263 17.05 4.73 6.58
C LEU A 263 18.43 4.57 5.94
N GLY A 264 19.45 4.29 6.76
CA GLY A 264 20.77 3.90 6.27
C GLY A 264 20.73 2.58 5.49
N GLY A 265 21.79 2.27 4.74
CA GLY A 265 21.88 1.01 3.98
C GLY A 265 21.87 -0.25 4.85
N ASP A 266 22.12 -0.11 6.15
CA ASP A 266 22.01 -1.14 7.19
C ASP A 266 20.61 -1.20 7.85
N GLY A 267 19.67 -0.38 7.38
CA GLY A 267 18.33 -0.24 7.92
C GLY A 267 18.26 0.53 9.25
N GLN A 268 19.34 1.22 9.66
CA GLN A 268 19.33 2.01 10.90
C GLN A 268 18.83 3.44 10.68
N PRO A 269 18.23 4.08 11.70
CA PRO A 269 17.84 5.49 11.63
C PRO A 269 19.07 6.40 11.52
N ILE A 270 19.01 7.38 10.62
CA ILE A 270 20.05 8.42 10.50
C ILE A 270 19.52 9.70 11.17
N ALA A 271 20.12 10.11 12.29
CA ALA A 271 19.67 11.26 13.09
C ALA A 271 19.45 12.53 12.25
N GLU A 272 20.33 12.78 11.28
CA GLU A 272 20.28 13.99 10.44
C GLU A 272 19.12 13.98 9.45
N ARG A 273 18.65 12.81 9.02
CA ARG A 273 17.47 12.67 8.17
C ARG A 273 16.19 12.91 8.99
N TYR A 274 16.13 12.37 10.21
CA TYR A 274 15.01 12.59 11.14
C TYR A 274 14.91 14.05 11.56
N LYS A 275 16.03 14.71 11.84
CA LYS A 275 16.10 16.16 12.06
C LYS A 275 15.51 16.93 10.88
N ALA A 276 15.91 16.61 9.65
CA ALA A 276 15.39 17.29 8.46
C ALA A 276 13.87 17.07 8.29
N ALA A 277 13.38 15.86 8.56
CA ALA A 277 11.93 15.57 8.52
C ALA A 277 11.15 16.31 9.62
N ALA A 278 11.73 16.51 10.81
CA ALA A 278 11.14 17.33 11.86
C ALA A 278 11.06 18.82 11.45
N GLU A 279 12.08 19.34 10.77
CA GLU A 279 12.08 20.69 10.22
C GLU A 279 11.02 20.86 9.11
N LEU A 280 10.81 19.83 8.27
CA LEU A 280 9.71 19.78 7.30
C LEU A 280 8.34 19.85 7.99
N LEU A 281 8.12 19.03 9.02
CA LEU A 281 6.88 19.05 9.80
C LEU A 281 6.64 20.41 10.45
N ALA A 282 7.68 21.03 11.02
CA ALA A 282 7.57 22.36 11.61
C ALA A 282 7.12 23.40 10.59
N MET A 283 7.68 23.34 9.37
CA MET A 283 7.28 24.19 8.25
C MET A 283 5.82 23.94 7.83
N MET A 284 5.41 22.68 7.71
CA MET A 284 4.04 22.31 7.32
C MET A 284 3.02 22.73 8.37
N HIS A 285 3.25 22.41 9.64
CA HIS A 285 2.35 22.71 10.73
C HIS A 285 2.25 24.21 11.05
N GLY A 286 3.25 25.01 10.64
CA GLY A 286 3.21 26.47 10.75
C GLY A 286 2.37 27.16 9.68
N LYS A 287 1.80 26.42 8.71
CA LYS A 287 0.95 26.96 7.65
C LYS A 287 -0.53 26.85 7.98
N ALA A 288 -1.32 27.75 7.40
CA ALA A 288 -2.76 27.60 7.34
C ALA A 288 -3.13 26.69 6.17
N TRP A 289 -3.95 25.67 6.43
CA TRP A 289 -4.43 24.72 5.44
C TRP A 289 -5.93 24.91 5.23
N PRO A 290 -6.44 24.85 3.99
CA PRO A 290 -7.87 24.84 3.75
C PRO A 290 -8.47 23.49 4.13
N ASP A 291 -9.61 23.49 4.81
CA ASP A 291 -10.34 22.25 5.14
C ASP A 291 -10.98 21.58 3.92
N ARG A 292 -11.00 22.29 2.78
CA ARG A 292 -11.50 21.79 1.49
C ARG A 292 -10.48 22.05 0.40
N MET A 293 -10.01 20.98 -0.22
CA MET A 293 -8.92 20.99 -1.20
C MET A 293 -9.40 20.47 -2.56
N GLU A 294 -8.93 21.07 -3.65
CA GLU A 294 -9.37 20.73 -5.01
C GLU A 294 -8.50 19.64 -5.64
N ALA A 295 -9.12 18.51 -6.00
CA ALA A 295 -8.46 17.38 -6.68
C ALA A 295 -8.51 17.50 -8.21
N ALA A 296 -9.54 18.13 -8.76
CA ALA A 296 -9.71 18.44 -10.17
C ALA A 296 -10.71 19.59 -10.30
N PRO A 297 -10.81 20.28 -11.45
CA PRO A 297 -11.79 21.35 -11.64
C PRO A 297 -13.20 20.92 -11.19
N GLY A 298 -13.69 21.51 -10.09
CA GLY A 298 -15.01 21.22 -9.52
C GLY A 298 -15.11 19.93 -8.68
N VAL A 299 -14.01 19.18 -8.51
CA VAL A 299 -13.93 17.98 -7.65
C VAL A 299 -13.09 18.30 -6.43
N TYR A 300 -13.69 18.19 -5.25
CA TYR A 300 -13.07 18.57 -3.98
C TYR A 300 -13.00 17.39 -3.01
N HIS A 301 -12.03 17.45 -2.12
CA HIS A 301 -11.92 16.64 -0.93
C HIS A 301 -12.06 17.54 0.30
N ASP A 302 -13.05 17.27 1.14
CA ASP A 302 -13.14 17.86 2.47
C ASP A 302 -12.25 17.04 3.42
N VAL A 303 -11.21 17.68 3.97
CA VAL A 303 -10.24 17.03 4.85
C VAL A 303 -10.93 16.77 6.20
N PRO A 304 -11.10 15.51 6.61
CA PRO A 304 -11.80 15.20 7.84
C PRO A 304 -11.00 15.64 9.08
N PRO A 305 -11.68 15.96 10.19
CA PRO A 305 -10.99 16.16 11.45
C PRO A 305 -10.48 14.82 12.00
N PHE A 306 -9.34 14.83 12.69
CA PHE A 306 -8.98 13.76 13.60
C PHE A 306 -9.72 13.96 14.92
N ASP A 307 -11.01 13.66 14.89
CA ASP A 307 -11.91 13.87 16.01
C ASP A 307 -11.77 12.78 17.08
N ARG A 308 -12.54 12.95 18.16
CA ARG A 308 -12.55 12.02 19.29
C ARG A 308 -13.00 10.61 18.90
N GLU A 309 -13.95 10.47 17.97
CA GLU A 309 -14.43 9.15 17.52
C GLU A 309 -13.30 8.41 16.81
N ALA A 310 -12.57 9.11 15.93
CA ALA A 310 -11.40 8.61 15.21
C ALA A 310 -10.23 8.26 16.14
N MET A 311 -9.90 9.12 17.11
CA MET A 311 -8.84 8.86 18.08
C MET A 311 -9.13 7.62 18.94
N LEU A 312 -10.38 7.47 19.41
CA LEU A 312 -10.79 6.36 20.27
C LEU A 312 -10.91 5.04 19.50
N ILE A 313 -11.53 5.02 18.31
CA ILE A 313 -11.65 3.76 17.54
C ILE A 313 -10.28 3.18 17.18
N GLU A 314 -9.29 4.04 16.96
CA GLU A 314 -7.91 3.62 16.74
C GLU A 314 -7.25 3.09 18.01
N ALA A 315 -7.41 3.79 19.13
CA ALA A 315 -6.89 3.36 20.42
C ALA A 315 -7.53 2.04 20.89
N ASP A 316 -8.80 1.81 20.55
CA ASP A 316 -9.56 0.61 20.91
C ASP A 316 -9.01 -0.66 20.27
N LEU A 317 -8.20 -0.55 19.20
CA LEU A 317 -7.50 -1.71 18.65
C LEU A 317 -6.64 -2.42 19.70
N LEU A 318 -6.09 -1.70 20.67
CA LEU A 318 -5.37 -2.30 21.79
C LEU A 318 -6.27 -3.23 22.59
N VAL A 319 -7.44 -2.75 22.98
CA VAL A 319 -8.40 -3.50 23.80
C VAL A 319 -9.02 -4.66 23.02
N ASP A 320 -9.25 -4.46 21.72
CA ASP A 320 -9.93 -5.45 20.88
C ASP A 320 -8.99 -6.56 20.38
N TRP A 321 -7.68 -6.29 20.23
CA TRP A 321 -6.73 -7.25 19.64
C TRP A 321 -5.54 -7.56 20.52
N TYR A 322 -4.93 -6.55 21.15
CA TYR A 322 -3.73 -6.75 21.96
C TYR A 322 -4.04 -7.35 23.33
N VAL A 323 -5.13 -6.93 24.00
CA VAL A 323 -5.56 -7.51 25.28
C VAL A 323 -5.82 -9.02 25.17
N PRO A 324 -6.61 -9.53 24.20
CA PRO A 324 -6.78 -10.97 24.00
C PRO A 324 -5.46 -11.70 23.76
N MET A 325 -4.53 -11.08 23.03
CA MET A 325 -3.22 -11.67 22.74
C MET A 325 -2.35 -11.82 23.99
N VAL A 326 -2.36 -10.85 24.92
CA VAL A 326 -1.51 -10.89 26.13
C VAL A 326 -2.15 -11.52 27.36
N THR A 327 -3.48 -11.61 27.39
CA THR A 327 -4.24 -12.17 28.53
C THR A 327 -4.86 -13.54 28.22
N GLY A 328 -5.04 -13.88 26.95
CA GLY A 328 -5.76 -15.09 26.52
C GLY A 328 -7.28 -14.93 26.50
N GLU A 329 -7.83 -13.81 26.99
CA GLU A 329 -9.27 -13.56 27.11
C GLU A 329 -9.67 -12.20 26.52
N PRO A 330 -10.90 -12.05 26.01
CA PRO A 330 -11.44 -10.73 25.64
C PRO A 330 -11.36 -9.75 26.81
N ALA A 331 -11.15 -8.47 26.51
CA ALA A 331 -11.20 -7.42 27.52
C ALA A 331 -12.57 -7.40 28.22
N SER A 332 -12.57 -7.40 29.55
CA SER A 332 -13.80 -7.29 30.35
C SER A 332 -14.47 -5.93 30.17
N ASP A 333 -15.78 -5.86 30.42
CA ASP A 333 -16.54 -4.60 30.37
C ASP A 333 -15.96 -3.54 31.32
N ALA A 334 -15.48 -3.97 32.49
CA ALA A 334 -14.81 -3.11 33.45
C ALA A 334 -13.50 -2.52 32.92
N LEU A 335 -12.66 -3.34 32.26
CA LEU A 335 -11.44 -2.88 31.61
C LEU A 335 -11.76 -1.90 30.48
N ARG A 336 -12.74 -2.23 29.63
CA ARG A 336 -13.13 -1.35 28.50
C ARG A 336 -13.65 0.00 28.99
N ALA A 337 -14.52 0.01 29.99
CA ALA A 337 -15.02 1.24 30.60
C ALA A 337 -13.90 2.07 31.25
N GLY A 338 -12.99 1.42 32.00
CA GLY A 338 -11.83 2.09 32.59
C GLY A 338 -10.88 2.66 31.54
N TYR A 339 -10.65 1.92 30.46
CA TYR A 339 -9.84 2.34 29.31
C TYR A 339 -10.41 3.58 28.63
N HIS A 340 -11.72 3.57 28.33
CA HIS A 340 -12.41 4.72 27.74
C HIS A 340 -12.42 5.93 28.67
N ASN A 341 -12.63 5.75 29.97
CA ASN A 341 -12.58 6.86 30.92
C ASN A 341 -11.18 7.48 30.98
N ALA A 342 -10.13 6.66 31.04
CA ALA A 342 -8.75 7.13 31.05
C ALA A 342 -8.39 7.87 29.76
N TRP A 343 -8.75 7.32 28.59
CA TRP A 343 -8.52 7.98 27.31
C TRP A 343 -9.30 9.28 27.18
N ASN A 344 -10.58 9.31 27.54
CA ASN A 344 -11.37 10.53 27.44
C ASN A 344 -10.76 11.66 28.28
N ALA A 345 -10.38 11.38 29.54
CA ALA A 345 -9.74 12.35 30.42
C ALA A 345 -8.40 12.89 29.85
N VAL A 346 -7.66 12.05 29.14
CA VAL A 346 -6.41 12.44 28.47
C VAL A 346 -6.69 13.27 27.21
N LEU A 347 -7.66 12.86 26.38
CA LEU A 347 -8.00 13.56 25.13
C LEU A 347 -8.66 14.92 25.39
N ASP A 348 -9.34 15.11 26.52
CA ASP A 348 -9.87 16.43 26.95
C ASP A 348 -8.75 17.48 27.05
N ARG A 349 -7.52 17.05 27.33
CA ARG A 349 -6.35 17.93 27.50
C ARG A 349 -5.80 18.45 26.16
N LEU A 350 -6.29 17.93 25.04
CA LEU A 350 -5.97 18.45 23.70
C LEU A 350 -6.81 19.67 23.32
N GLU A 351 -7.85 19.99 24.09
CA GLU A 351 -8.65 21.19 23.84
C GLU A 351 -7.77 22.44 23.91
N GLY A 352 -7.86 23.29 22.87
CA GLY A 352 -7.07 24.50 22.74
C GLY A 352 -5.62 24.29 22.26
N GLN A 353 -5.18 23.04 22.03
CA GLN A 353 -3.90 22.76 21.40
C GLN A 353 -3.92 23.09 19.90
N GLU A 354 -2.76 23.16 19.27
CA GLU A 354 -2.63 23.46 17.85
C GLU A 354 -3.11 22.30 16.97
N TYR A 355 -4.09 22.59 16.09
CA TYR A 355 -4.57 21.68 15.06
C TYR A 355 -4.15 22.19 13.68
N THR A 356 -3.73 21.28 12.82
CA THR A 356 -3.23 21.55 11.47
C THR A 356 -3.46 20.32 10.58
N LEU A 357 -3.20 20.44 9.28
CA LEU A 357 -3.04 19.26 8.43
C LEU A 357 -1.91 18.39 8.97
N MET A 358 -2.26 17.18 9.39
CA MET A 358 -1.36 16.09 9.76
C MET A 358 -1.47 14.97 8.74
N LEU A 359 -0.33 14.37 8.35
CA LEU A 359 -0.23 13.30 7.36
C LEU A 359 -0.59 11.93 7.93
N ARG A 360 -0.61 11.78 9.26
CA ARG A 360 -0.98 10.58 10.02
C ARG A 360 0.03 9.43 9.92
N ASP A 361 0.62 9.19 8.75
CA ASP A 361 1.59 8.11 8.51
C ASP A 361 2.95 8.64 8.03
N LEU A 362 3.42 9.75 8.60
CA LEU A 362 4.78 10.23 8.33
C LEU A 362 5.81 9.42 9.15
N HIS A 363 6.51 8.51 8.46
CA HIS A 363 7.54 7.62 9.02
C HIS A 363 8.41 7.04 7.88
N SER A 364 9.50 6.33 8.20
CA SER A 364 10.60 6.05 7.26
C SER A 364 10.22 5.42 5.91
N PRO A 365 9.24 4.50 5.79
CA PRO A 365 8.85 3.97 4.48
C PRO A 365 8.15 4.97 3.57
N ASN A 366 7.57 6.03 4.15
CA ASN A 366 6.79 7.05 3.43
C ASN A 366 7.63 8.31 3.13
N ILE A 367 8.96 8.22 3.32
CA ILE A 367 9.92 9.28 3.00
C ILE A 367 10.99 8.69 2.07
N ILE A 368 11.09 9.26 0.87
CA ILE A 368 12.12 8.96 -0.11
C ILE A 368 13.25 9.98 0.09
N TRP A 369 14.45 9.50 0.36
CA TRP A 369 15.61 10.38 0.49
C TRP A 369 16.16 10.72 -0.89
N ARG A 370 16.43 12.00 -1.14
CA ARG A 370 16.94 12.50 -2.44
C ARG A 370 18.26 13.20 -2.22
N ALA A 371 19.34 12.42 -2.08
CA ALA A 371 20.65 12.89 -1.65
C ALA A 371 21.25 13.98 -2.58
N GLU A 372 20.84 13.99 -3.84
CA GLU A 372 21.25 14.96 -4.86
C GLU A 372 20.55 16.32 -4.73
N ARG A 373 19.50 16.43 -3.90
CA ARG A 373 18.77 17.67 -3.65
C ARG A 373 19.33 18.40 -2.43
N SER A 374 18.78 19.57 -2.13
CA SER A 374 19.21 20.41 -1.00
C SER A 374 18.02 20.88 -0.17
N GLY A 375 18.26 21.32 1.07
CA GLY A 375 17.20 21.77 1.97
C GLY A 375 16.15 20.69 2.23
N LEU A 376 14.88 21.10 2.21
CA LEU A 376 13.71 20.24 2.40
C LEU A 376 13.38 19.40 1.15
N ASP A 377 13.88 19.76 -0.03
CA ASP A 377 13.64 19.01 -1.28
C ASP A 377 14.28 17.61 -1.29
N ARG A 378 15.13 17.34 -0.30
CA ARG A 378 15.72 16.02 -0.04
C ARG A 378 14.71 15.01 0.50
N LEU A 379 13.52 15.45 0.89
CA LEU A 379 12.47 14.65 1.52
C LEU A 379 11.30 14.50 0.56
N GLY A 380 11.31 13.44 -0.25
CA GLY A 380 10.16 13.06 -1.05
C GLY A 380 9.10 12.40 -0.18
N ILE A 381 7.92 12.99 -0.05
CA ILE A 381 6.83 12.47 0.79
C ILE A 381 5.82 11.73 -0.08
N VAL A 382 5.43 10.54 0.37
CA VAL A 382 4.41 9.69 -0.29
C VAL A 382 3.36 9.25 0.72
N ASP A 383 2.30 8.59 0.24
CA ASP A 383 1.24 8.01 1.09
C ASP A 383 0.47 9.05 1.93
N VAL A 384 0.08 10.17 1.29
CA VAL A 384 -0.48 11.37 1.95
C VAL A 384 -2.01 11.38 2.06
N GLN A 385 -2.70 10.39 1.49
CA GLN A 385 -4.16 10.42 1.32
C GLN A 385 -4.95 10.33 2.63
N ASP A 386 -4.36 9.78 3.69
CA ASP A 386 -5.02 9.61 5.01
C ASP A 386 -4.80 10.82 5.94
N ALA A 387 -4.37 11.95 5.37
CA ALA A 387 -4.19 13.20 6.08
C ALA A 387 -5.52 13.72 6.65
N LEU A 388 -5.44 14.33 7.83
CA LEU A 388 -6.58 14.85 8.59
C LEU A 388 -6.24 16.23 9.17
N ILE A 389 -7.23 16.98 9.62
CA ILE A 389 -7.02 18.15 10.48
C ILE A 389 -7.00 17.69 11.94
N GLY A 390 -5.83 17.71 12.57
CA GLY A 390 -5.63 17.14 13.91
C GLY A 390 -4.46 17.76 14.68
N PRO A 391 -4.17 17.28 15.90
CA PRO A 391 -3.07 17.80 16.72
C PRO A 391 -1.73 17.71 15.98
N ALA A 392 -1.03 18.85 15.85
CA ALA A 392 0.27 18.92 15.15
C ALA A 392 1.32 17.93 15.71
N ALA A 393 1.19 17.56 16.98
CA ALA A 393 2.10 16.64 17.64
C ALA A 393 1.99 15.18 17.13
N TYR A 394 0.92 14.80 16.43
CA TYR A 394 0.72 13.44 15.94
C TYR A 394 1.81 13.00 14.95
N ASP A 395 2.07 13.80 13.93
CA ASP A 395 3.10 13.47 12.94
C ASP A 395 4.51 13.47 13.55
N VAL A 396 4.76 14.37 14.50
CA VAL A 396 6.04 14.40 15.22
C VAL A 396 6.22 13.12 16.04
N ALA A 397 5.16 12.63 16.70
CA ALA A 397 5.18 11.33 17.38
C ALA A 397 5.33 10.17 16.40
N SER A 398 4.69 10.22 15.22
CA SER A 398 4.84 9.21 14.17
C SER A 398 6.29 9.09 13.68
N LEU A 399 6.96 10.23 13.51
CA LEU A 399 8.36 10.30 13.09
C LEU A 399 9.33 9.93 14.22
N ALA A 400 9.23 10.57 15.39
CA ALA A 400 10.18 10.40 16.50
C ALA A 400 10.07 9.01 17.17
N MET A 401 8.90 8.36 17.06
CA MET A 401 8.65 6.99 17.50
C MET A 401 8.25 6.10 16.32
N ASP A 402 9.05 6.13 15.25
CA ASP A 402 8.83 5.33 14.05
C ASP A 402 8.71 3.84 14.38
N ALA A 403 7.54 3.26 14.08
CA ALA A 403 7.21 1.88 14.39
C ALA A 403 8.00 0.85 13.55
N ARG A 404 8.55 1.28 12.41
CA ARG A 404 9.19 0.41 11.40
C ARG A 404 10.65 0.13 11.72
N VAL A 405 11.29 0.99 12.51
CA VAL A 405 12.68 0.88 12.94
C VAL A 405 12.82 1.13 14.45
N THR A 406 13.94 0.74 15.07
CA THR A 406 14.20 1.08 16.48
C THR A 406 14.85 2.46 16.56
N VAL A 407 14.13 3.47 17.03
CA VAL A 407 14.60 4.85 17.24
C VAL A 407 15.08 4.99 18.68
N SER A 408 16.36 5.32 18.84
CA SER A 408 16.96 5.55 20.16
C SER A 408 16.37 6.79 20.84
N THR A 409 16.47 6.86 22.16
CA THR A 409 16.07 8.05 22.94
C THR A 409 16.77 9.32 22.48
N GLU A 410 18.03 9.21 22.04
CA GLU A 410 18.79 10.35 21.54
C GLU A 410 18.26 10.84 20.19
N ILE A 411 17.92 9.94 19.26
CA ILE A 411 17.34 10.34 17.96
C ILE A 411 15.94 10.92 18.17
N GLU A 412 15.11 10.30 19.02
CA GLU A 412 13.81 10.83 19.39
C GLU A 412 13.94 12.28 19.91
N ARG A 413 14.78 12.47 20.95
CA ARG A 413 15.02 13.78 21.57
C ARG A 413 15.47 14.82 20.54
N ARG A 414 16.47 14.50 19.71
CA ARG A 414 16.98 15.41 18.66
C ARG A 414 15.92 15.74 17.61
N THR A 415 15.03 14.80 17.29
CA THR A 415 13.93 15.00 16.34
C THR A 415 12.92 15.98 16.90
N VAL A 416 12.48 15.77 18.14
CA VAL A 416 11.51 16.65 18.82
C VAL A 416 12.10 18.05 19.04
N GLU A 417 13.36 18.14 19.48
CA GLU A 417 14.05 19.42 19.66
C GLU A 417 14.20 20.20 18.35
N ALA A 418 14.48 19.51 17.24
CA ALA A 418 14.55 20.16 15.92
C ALA A 418 13.21 20.75 15.50
N TYR A 419 12.11 20.02 15.71
CA TYR A 419 10.76 20.53 15.45
C TYR A 419 10.47 21.78 16.29
N VAL A 420 10.70 21.71 17.61
CA VAL A 420 10.45 22.81 18.54
C VAL A 420 11.30 24.03 18.18
N ALA A 421 12.58 23.84 17.90
CA ALA A 421 13.49 24.92 17.52
C ALA A 421 13.04 25.61 16.22
N ALA A 422 12.62 24.84 15.21
CA ALA A 422 12.11 25.37 13.95
C ALA A 422 10.81 26.16 14.14
N ARG A 423 9.86 25.65 14.95
CA ARG A 423 8.62 26.35 15.28
C ARG A 423 8.85 27.65 16.04
N ARG A 424 9.73 27.64 17.06
CA ARG A 424 10.13 28.83 17.81
C ARG A 424 10.80 29.87 16.91
N SER A 425 11.61 29.44 15.96
CA SER A 425 12.27 30.32 14.99
C SER A 425 11.26 30.96 14.01
N ALA A 426 10.14 30.30 13.74
CA ALA A 426 9.10 30.79 12.84
C ALA A 426 8.09 31.73 13.51
N GLY A 427 7.92 31.67 14.84
CA GLY A 427 6.99 32.53 15.56
C GLY A 427 6.73 32.11 17.01
N ALA A 428 5.67 32.67 17.60
CA ALA A 428 5.22 32.28 18.93
C ALA A 428 4.77 30.81 18.92
N PHE A 429 5.26 30.03 19.89
CA PHE A 429 5.01 28.60 19.97
C PHE A 429 4.87 28.17 21.43
N ASP A 430 3.78 27.47 21.75
CA ASP A 430 3.54 26.92 23.09
C ASP A 430 4.24 25.57 23.24
N GLU A 431 5.46 25.61 23.77
CA GLU A 431 6.27 24.40 23.98
C GLU A 431 5.73 23.48 25.06
N ALA A 432 5.11 24.04 26.09
CA ALA A 432 4.57 23.24 27.19
C ALA A 432 3.33 22.48 26.73
N GLY A 433 2.41 23.18 26.04
CA GLY A 433 1.25 22.56 25.40
C GLY A 433 1.66 21.53 24.36
N PHE A 434 2.66 21.83 23.53
CA PHE A 434 3.17 20.87 22.55
C PHE A 434 3.78 19.63 23.20
N ALA A 435 4.61 19.75 24.24
CA ALA A 435 5.21 18.61 24.92
C ALA A 435 4.14 17.67 25.52
N GLU A 436 3.08 18.25 26.07
CA GLU A 436 1.93 17.51 26.55
C GLU A 436 1.18 16.82 25.39
N ALA A 437 0.83 17.55 24.32
CA ALA A 437 0.17 16.99 23.15
C ALA A 437 1.00 15.87 22.48
N TYR A 438 2.33 16.01 22.44
CA TYR A 438 3.25 14.99 21.94
C TYR A 438 3.16 13.72 22.77
N ALA A 439 3.20 13.81 24.10
CA ALA A 439 3.05 12.63 24.95
C ALA A 439 1.70 11.93 24.71
N ILE A 440 0.61 12.69 24.63
CA ILE A 440 -0.74 12.16 24.40
C ILE A 440 -0.83 11.45 23.04
N MET A 441 -0.42 12.11 21.96
CA MET A 441 -0.47 11.54 20.61
C MET A 441 0.49 10.36 20.43
N ALA A 442 1.68 10.41 21.06
CA ALA A 442 2.60 9.28 21.09
C ALA A 442 1.97 8.06 21.79
N ALA A 443 1.31 8.26 22.94
CA ALA A 443 0.63 7.16 23.62
C ALA A 443 -0.55 6.61 22.81
N GLN A 444 -1.36 7.48 22.19
CA GLN A 444 -2.52 7.08 21.39
C GLN A 444 -2.07 6.25 20.19
N ARG A 445 -1.08 6.76 19.44
CA ARG A 445 -0.56 6.11 18.26
C ARG A 445 0.10 4.77 18.57
N ASN A 446 0.95 4.71 19.61
CA ASN A 446 1.58 3.44 19.97
C ASN A 446 0.56 2.42 20.50
N SER A 447 -0.51 2.86 21.18
CA SER A 447 -1.61 1.97 21.60
C SER A 447 -2.36 1.39 20.39
N LYS A 448 -2.72 2.24 19.42
CA LYS A 448 -3.25 1.82 18.11
C LYS A 448 -2.34 0.78 17.46
N ILE A 449 -1.03 1.01 17.46
CA ILE A 449 -0.06 0.15 16.76
C ILE A 449 0.09 -1.23 17.41
N LEU A 450 0.06 -1.32 18.74
CA LEU A 450 0.05 -2.62 19.42
C LEU A 450 -1.16 -3.46 18.97
N GLY A 451 -2.33 -2.84 18.88
CA GLY A 451 -3.54 -3.50 18.41
C GLY A 451 -3.51 -3.86 16.92
N ILE A 452 -3.14 -2.90 16.05
CA ILE A 452 -3.18 -3.10 14.59
C ILE A 452 -2.21 -4.19 14.13
N PHE A 453 -1.03 -4.31 14.74
CA PHE A 453 -0.05 -5.32 14.38
C PHE A 453 -0.53 -6.73 14.74
N VAL A 454 -1.22 -6.89 15.88
CA VAL A 454 -1.87 -8.16 16.23
C VAL A 454 -3.03 -8.46 15.28
N ARG A 455 -3.86 -7.46 14.94
CA ARG A 455 -4.94 -7.64 13.94
C ARG A 455 -4.40 -8.10 12.58
N LEU A 456 -3.31 -7.48 12.12
CA LEU A 456 -2.67 -7.82 10.85
C LEU A 456 -2.17 -9.27 10.83
N GLU A 457 -1.64 -9.78 11.95
CA GLU A 457 -1.24 -11.19 12.08
C GLU A 457 -2.46 -12.12 12.12
N LYS A 458 -3.39 -11.91 13.07
CA LYS A 458 -4.50 -12.83 13.33
C LYS A 458 -5.58 -12.86 12.25
N ARG A 459 -5.93 -11.70 11.70
CA ARG A 459 -7.02 -11.57 10.73
C ARG A 459 -6.51 -11.52 9.30
N ASP A 460 -5.39 -10.84 9.08
CA ASP A 460 -4.92 -10.52 7.72
C ASP A 460 -3.73 -11.39 7.26
N GLY A 461 -3.29 -12.35 8.08
CA GLY A 461 -2.25 -13.34 7.73
C GLY A 461 -0.85 -12.74 7.56
N LYS A 462 -0.54 -11.64 8.25
CA LYS A 462 0.74 -10.90 8.13
C LYS A 462 1.58 -11.01 9.41
N PRO A 463 2.24 -12.15 9.67
CA PRO A 463 2.93 -12.41 10.95
C PRO A 463 4.17 -11.54 11.19
N TYR A 464 4.76 -10.99 10.13
CA TYR A 464 5.98 -10.17 10.19
C TYR A 464 5.88 -8.97 11.15
N TYR A 465 4.67 -8.43 11.37
CA TYR A 465 4.46 -7.25 12.21
C TYR A 465 4.70 -7.48 13.70
N LEU A 466 4.55 -8.71 14.19
CA LEU A 466 4.70 -9.02 15.62
C LEU A 466 6.11 -8.76 16.15
N LYS A 467 7.13 -8.88 15.29
CA LYS A 467 8.53 -8.62 15.68
C LYS A 467 8.77 -7.18 16.13
N HIS A 468 7.86 -6.26 15.79
CA HIS A 468 7.94 -4.86 16.18
C HIS A 468 7.29 -4.59 17.55
N LEU A 469 6.49 -5.49 18.12
CA LEU A 469 5.80 -5.23 19.40
C LEU A 469 6.74 -4.84 20.57
N PRO A 470 7.94 -5.45 20.75
CA PRO A 470 8.84 -5.06 21.84
C PRO A 470 9.22 -3.58 21.81
N ARG A 471 9.51 -3.02 20.63
CA ARG A 471 9.82 -1.59 20.51
C ARG A 471 8.61 -0.70 20.74
N ILE A 472 7.42 -1.09 20.28
CA ILE A 472 6.22 -0.28 20.48
C ILE A 472 5.86 -0.22 21.97
N ARG A 473 6.06 -1.31 22.73
CA ARG A 473 5.96 -1.29 24.20
C ARG A 473 6.95 -0.31 24.82
N ASP A 474 8.21 -0.32 24.38
CA ASP A 474 9.21 0.63 24.86
C ASP A 474 8.78 2.09 24.59
N TYR A 475 8.32 2.39 23.38
CA TYR A 475 7.89 3.72 22.97
C TYR A 475 6.71 4.21 23.81
N LEU A 476 5.74 3.31 24.03
CA LEU A 476 4.59 3.56 24.88
C LEU A 476 5.02 3.81 26.34
N ARG A 477 5.98 3.06 26.89
CA ARG A 477 6.54 3.34 28.23
C ARG A 477 7.18 4.72 28.31
N ARG A 478 7.91 5.14 27.27
CA ARG A 478 8.51 6.48 27.18
C ARG A 478 7.43 7.56 27.16
N ALA A 479 6.41 7.42 26.32
CA ALA A 479 5.29 8.37 26.26
C ALA A 479 4.55 8.47 27.61
N LEU A 480 4.19 7.33 28.20
CA LEU A 480 3.49 7.24 29.49
C LEU A 480 4.30 7.76 30.69
N ALA A 481 5.59 8.09 30.52
CA ALA A 481 6.37 8.74 31.56
C ALA A 481 5.93 10.19 31.82
N HIS A 482 5.22 10.82 30.87
CA HIS A 482 4.73 12.19 31.03
C HIS A 482 3.64 12.28 32.13
N PRO A 483 3.69 13.26 33.05
CA PRO A 483 2.74 13.36 34.17
C PRO A 483 1.27 13.47 33.76
N ALA A 484 0.98 14.08 32.60
CA ALA A 484 -0.38 14.18 32.06
C ALA A 484 -1.05 12.82 31.77
N LEU A 485 -0.24 11.74 31.65
CA LEU A 485 -0.70 10.40 31.34
C LEU A 485 -0.73 9.47 32.56
N ALA A 486 -0.60 9.98 33.79
CA ALA A 486 -0.52 9.17 35.00
C ALA A 486 -1.66 8.15 35.14
N GLY A 487 -2.92 8.59 34.96
CA GLY A 487 -4.08 7.69 35.06
C GLY A 487 -4.09 6.60 33.97
N LEU A 488 -3.66 6.94 32.76
CA LEU A 488 -3.52 5.96 31.67
C LEU A 488 -2.39 4.96 31.96
N LYS A 489 -1.26 5.45 32.49
CA LYS A 489 -0.12 4.62 32.89
C LYS A 489 -0.52 3.63 33.98
N GLU A 490 -1.22 4.09 35.01
CA GLU A 490 -1.73 3.25 36.11
C GLU A 490 -2.62 2.13 35.58
N LEU A 491 -3.57 2.45 34.69
CA LEU A 491 -4.41 1.46 34.03
C LEU A 491 -3.58 0.42 33.27
N TYR A 492 -2.62 0.87 32.45
CA TYR A 492 -1.81 -0.02 31.62
C TYR A 492 -0.92 -0.95 32.46
N MET A 493 -0.38 -0.45 33.57
CA MET A 493 0.39 -1.26 34.52
C MET A 493 -0.49 -2.26 35.26
N ALA A 494 -1.66 -1.83 35.77
CA ALA A 494 -2.58 -2.69 36.51
C ALA A 494 -3.06 -3.90 35.70
N HIS A 495 -3.15 -3.76 34.37
CA HIS A 495 -3.58 -4.81 33.45
C HIS A 495 -2.42 -5.50 32.70
N GLY A 496 -1.15 -5.22 33.06
CA GLY A 496 0.01 -5.88 32.47
C GLY A 496 0.22 -5.59 30.97
N LEU A 497 -0.37 -4.50 30.44
CA LEU A 497 -0.37 -4.17 29.02
C LEU A 497 1.01 -3.74 28.50
N LEU A 498 1.91 -3.38 29.41
CA LEU A 498 3.30 -2.99 29.11
C LEU A 498 4.29 -4.12 29.33
N GLU A 499 3.86 -5.30 29.80
CA GLU A 499 4.76 -6.40 30.10
C GLU A 499 5.15 -7.17 28.84
N GLU A 500 6.36 -7.73 28.85
CA GLU A 500 6.76 -8.71 27.86
C GLU A 500 6.33 -10.09 28.37
N ARG A 501 5.30 -10.64 27.72
CA ARG A 501 4.86 -12.01 27.99
C ARG A 501 5.32 -12.88 26.85
N SER A 502 6.11 -13.91 27.16
CA SER A 502 6.36 -14.97 26.19
C SER A 502 5.01 -15.63 25.87
N PRO A 503 4.72 -15.89 24.58
CA PRO A 503 3.49 -16.57 24.18
C PRO A 503 3.38 -17.97 24.81
#